data_AF-A0A2V7HRP2-F1
#
_entry.id   AF-A0A2V7HRP2-F1
#
_cell.length_a   1.000
_cell.length_b   1.000
_cell.length_c   1.000
_cell.angle_alpha   90.00
_cell.angle_beta   90.00
_cell.angle_gamma   90.00
#
_symmetry.space_group_name_H-M   'P 1'
#
loop_
_entity.id
_entity.type
_entity.pdbx_description
1 polymer ?
#
loop_
_entity_poly.entity_id
_entity_poly.type
_entity_poly.pdbx_seq_one_letter_code
_entity_poly.pdbx_strand_id
1 'polypeptide(L)'
;MWIVRVALQRPYTFVVLALLILLASPVLIRRTPTDIFPSIDIPVIAVAWQFTGLNPEEMEGRITTQYERVLTTTVDNIEHIESTTVNGQSMVKIFLQPNARLDTANAQVTAVSQTILRQLPAGTQPPLIINYSASTVPILQLALSGLSESELNDVGLNFLRTQLVTVPGASIPYPYGGKQRQVMVDLDQRLLQSKGLSPSDIVTALGLQNIVLPSGTAKIGEFEYDVAMNASPRTVAELNNLPVRVVGNSTIYLRDVAHVRDGFAPQTNVVRRDGSRGTLVTILKTGAASTLDVVGGIRAMLPRVIPTLPPELTVQPLADQSIFVRAAVSGVIREAVIAACLTAAMILLFLGSWRSTVIIAVSIPLSILTSIITLSLLGETINIMTLGGLALAVGILVDDATVEVENINRNLDLGKPVLQAILDGAQQIAVPALVSTLCICIVFLPMFL
;
A
#
# COMPACT_ATOMS: atom_id res chain seq x y z
N MET A 1 1.52 -49.05 -13.10
CA MET A 1 1.22 -49.35 -11.68
C MET A 1 2.45 -49.49 -10.78
N TRP A 2 3.61 -48.93 -11.14
CA TRP A 2 4.78 -48.96 -10.24
C TRP A 2 4.60 -48.02 -9.03
N ILE A 3 3.94 -46.88 -9.21
CA ILE A 3 3.67 -45.87 -8.17
C ILE A 3 2.87 -46.44 -6.99
N VAL A 4 1.71 -47.06 -7.28
CA VAL A 4 0.85 -47.65 -6.24
C VAL A 4 1.54 -48.82 -5.54
N ARG A 5 2.29 -49.64 -6.29
CA ARG A 5 3.08 -50.74 -5.72
C ARG A 5 4.18 -50.23 -4.78
N VAL A 6 4.86 -49.13 -5.13
CA VAL A 6 5.85 -48.47 -4.26
C VAL A 6 5.19 -47.91 -3.01
N ALA A 7 4.01 -47.29 -3.14
CA ALA A 7 3.26 -46.78 -1.99
C ALA A 7 2.87 -47.87 -1.00
N LEU A 8 2.42 -49.03 -1.50
CA LEU A 8 2.09 -50.19 -0.67
C LEU A 8 3.33 -50.86 -0.04
N GLN A 9 4.48 -50.84 -0.70
CA GLN A 9 5.72 -51.40 -0.17
C GLN A 9 6.41 -50.49 0.85
N ARG A 10 6.19 -49.18 0.81
CA ARG A 10 6.80 -48.17 1.70
C ARG A 10 5.77 -47.25 2.36
N PRO A 11 4.82 -47.77 3.15
CA PRO A 11 3.75 -46.97 3.74
C PRO A 11 4.27 -45.86 4.67
N TYR A 12 5.34 -46.13 5.42
CA TYR A 12 5.95 -45.14 6.33
C TYR A 12 6.49 -43.91 5.60
N THR A 13 6.94 -44.03 4.34
CA THR A 13 7.43 -42.87 3.57
C THR A 13 6.30 -41.88 3.29
N PHE A 14 5.10 -42.36 2.94
CA PHE A 14 3.95 -41.50 2.67
C PHE A 14 3.34 -40.91 3.94
N VAL A 15 3.38 -41.66 5.05
CA VAL A 15 3.00 -41.11 6.37
C VAL A 15 3.96 -39.99 6.79
N VAL A 16 5.27 -40.17 6.62
CA VAL A 16 6.27 -39.13 6.91
C VAL A 16 6.08 -37.92 6.01
N LEU A 17 5.77 -38.11 4.72
CA LEU A 17 5.47 -37.02 3.79
C LEU A 17 4.22 -36.23 4.22
N ALA A 18 3.14 -36.91 4.60
CA ALA A 18 1.92 -36.27 5.09
C ALA A 18 2.19 -35.47 6.38
N LEU A 19 3.00 -36.03 7.30
CA LEU A 19 3.45 -35.32 8.50
C LEU A 19 4.32 -34.10 8.16
N LEU A 20 5.21 -34.21 7.17
CA LEU A 20 6.04 -33.10 6.72
C LEU A 20 5.18 -31.96 6.18
N ILE A 21 4.18 -32.26 5.33
CA ILE A 21 3.22 -31.27 4.84
C ILE A 21 2.51 -30.60 6.02
N LEU A 22 1.97 -31.39 6.95
CA LEU A 22 1.24 -30.89 8.11
C LEU A 22 2.09 -30.01 9.04
N LEU A 23 3.38 -30.33 9.19
CA LEU A 23 4.32 -29.55 9.99
C LEU A 23 4.87 -28.31 9.26
N ALA A 24 5.06 -28.38 7.94
CA ALA A 24 5.58 -27.28 7.13
C ALA A 24 4.52 -26.20 6.87
N SER A 25 3.27 -26.60 6.62
CA SER A 25 2.21 -25.67 6.23
C SER A 25 1.97 -24.52 7.22
N PRO A 26 1.90 -24.72 8.56
CA PRO A 26 1.68 -23.61 9.49
C PRO A 26 2.79 -22.55 9.43
N VAL A 27 4.02 -22.96 9.16
CA VAL A 27 5.17 -22.05 9.04
C VAL A 27 5.09 -21.25 7.75
N LEU A 28 4.76 -21.90 6.62
CA LEU A 28 4.63 -21.23 5.33
C LEU A 28 3.41 -20.30 5.32
N ILE A 29 2.24 -20.76 5.76
CA ILE A 29 1.01 -19.95 5.85
C ILE A 29 1.23 -18.66 6.65
N ARG A 30 2.01 -18.70 7.73
CA ARG A 30 2.34 -17.51 8.52
C ARG A 30 3.30 -16.53 7.83
N ARG A 31 4.07 -17.00 6.85
CA ARG A 31 5.00 -16.17 6.08
C ARG A 31 4.38 -15.66 4.78
N THR A 32 3.39 -16.36 4.24
CA THR A 32 2.73 -15.97 3.00
C THR A 32 1.83 -14.75 3.24
N PRO A 33 2.01 -13.65 2.49
CA PRO A 33 1.16 -12.47 2.62
C PRO A 33 -0.30 -12.81 2.32
N THR A 34 -1.21 -12.35 3.18
CA THR A 34 -2.66 -12.49 2.97
C THR A 34 -3.27 -11.15 2.57
N ASP A 35 -4.07 -11.14 1.51
CA ASP A 35 -4.69 -9.92 0.98
C ASP A 35 -6.05 -10.18 0.29
N ILE A 36 -6.69 -9.13 -0.21
CA ILE A 36 -7.93 -9.27 -1.01
C ILE A 36 -7.62 -9.58 -2.46
N PHE A 37 -6.66 -8.85 -3.03
CA PHE A 37 -6.24 -8.97 -4.42
C PHE A 37 -4.86 -9.62 -4.50
N PRO A 38 -4.54 -10.30 -5.61
CA PRO A 38 -3.16 -10.67 -5.91
C PRO A 38 -2.27 -9.43 -6.03
N SER A 39 -0.96 -9.61 -5.93
CA SER A 39 0.01 -8.57 -6.29
C SER A 39 -0.11 -8.29 -7.79
N ILE A 40 -0.67 -7.13 -8.11
CA ILE A 40 -0.75 -6.63 -9.49
C ILE A 40 0.42 -5.67 -9.68
N ASP A 41 1.52 -6.21 -10.20
CA ASP A 41 2.75 -5.47 -10.44
C ASP A 41 2.73 -4.87 -11.86
N ILE A 42 1.83 -3.92 -12.08
CA ILE A 42 1.91 -3.06 -13.27
C ILE A 42 3.01 -2.04 -12.99
N PRO A 43 4.12 -2.03 -13.75
CA PRO A 43 5.26 -1.17 -13.46
C PRO A 43 4.95 0.28 -13.87
N VAL A 44 4.40 1.05 -12.93
CA VAL A 44 4.03 2.46 -13.15
C VAL A 44 4.82 3.37 -12.22
N ILE A 45 5.45 4.39 -12.81
CA ILE A 45 6.10 5.47 -12.06
C ILE A 45 5.26 6.73 -12.23
N ALA A 46 4.76 7.27 -11.12
CA ALA A 46 4.03 8.53 -11.09
C ALA A 46 4.96 9.66 -10.66
N VAL A 47 5.02 10.72 -11.44
CA VAL A 47 5.85 11.90 -11.18
C VAL A 47 4.95 13.11 -11.02
N ALA A 48 4.91 13.65 -9.80
CA ALA A 48 4.11 14.81 -9.46
C ALA A 48 4.98 16.07 -9.51
N TRP A 49 4.77 16.88 -10.54
CA TRP A 49 5.33 18.22 -10.66
C TRP A 49 4.42 19.23 -9.99
N GLN A 50 5.01 20.17 -9.26
CA GLN A 50 4.28 21.25 -8.61
C GLN A 50 4.93 22.59 -8.90
N PHE A 51 4.14 23.53 -9.43
CA PHE A 51 4.55 24.91 -9.65
C PHE A 51 3.35 25.82 -9.44
N THR A 52 3.24 26.40 -8.25
CA THR A 52 2.11 27.24 -7.89
C THR A 52 2.06 28.52 -8.73
N GLY A 53 0.87 28.89 -9.21
CA GLY A 53 0.63 30.14 -9.93
C GLY A 53 0.44 29.97 -11.44
N LEU A 54 0.72 28.80 -12.02
CA LEU A 54 0.38 28.49 -13.41
C LEU A 54 -1.05 27.94 -13.53
N ASN A 55 -1.76 28.40 -14.56
CA ASN A 55 -3.01 27.76 -14.99
C ASN A 55 -2.69 26.41 -15.69
N PRO A 56 -3.67 25.57 -16.02
CA PRO A 56 -3.41 24.22 -16.51
C PRO A 56 -2.73 24.24 -17.88
N GLU A 57 -3.13 25.14 -18.78
CA GLU A 57 -2.56 25.28 -20.13
C GLU A 57 -1.07 25.68 -20.09
N GLU A 58 -0.71 26.64 -19.23
CA GLU A 58 0.69 27.04 -19.06
C GLU A 58 1.52 25.97 -18.34
N MET A 59 0.95 25.30 -17.34
CA MET A 59 1.59 24.18 -16.65
C MET A 59 1.87 23.03 -17.63
N GLU A 60 0.91 22.74 -18.50
CA GLU A 60 1.04 21.73 -19.56
C GLU A 60 2.19 22.10 -20.51
N GLY A 61 2.11 23.27 -21.16
CA GLY A 61 3.07 23.65 -22.19
C GLY A 61 4.50 23.89 -21.69
N ARG A 62 4.64 24.42 -20.46
CA ARG A 62 5.95 24.80 -19.90
C ARG A 62 6.62 23.70 -19.08
N ILE A 63 5.85 22.79 -18.48
CA ILE A 63 6.37 21.73 -17.60
C ILE A 63 5.99 20.35 -18.13
N THR A 64 4.70 20.01 -18.21
CA THR A 64 4.25 18.65 -18.53
C THR A 64 4.78 18.16 -19.87
N THR A 65 4.51 18.88 -20.96
CA THR A 65 4.91 18.48 -22.31
C THR A 65 6.44 18.47 -22.49
N GLN A 66 7.16 19.41 -21.85
CA GLN A 66 8.62 19.41 -21.89
C GLN A 66 9.20 18.18 -21.20
N TYR A 67 8.63 17.82 -20.04
CA TYR A 67 9.04 16.65 -19.29
C TYR A 67 8.74 15.34 -20.03
N GLU A 68 7.53 15.19 -20.58
CA GLU A 68 7.14 14.04 -21.41
C GLU A 68 8.09 13.83 -22.59
N ARG A 69 8.45 14.92 -23.29
CA ARG A 69 9.38 14.86 -24.43
C ARG A 69 10.75 14.33 -24.01
N VAL A 70 11.30 14.78 -22.89
CA VAL A 70 12.62 14.32 -22.46
C VAL A 70 12.61 12.86 -22.01
N LEU A 71 11.53 12.40 -21.36
CA LEU A 71 11.37 11.01 -20.95
C LEU A 71 11.53 10.04 -22.13
N THR A 72 10.99 10.37 -23.30
CA THR A 72 11.08 9.51 -24.51
C THR A 72 12.51 9.22 -24.99
N THR A 73 13.49 10.03 -24.57
CA THR A 73 14.89 9.89 -25.00
C THR A 73 15.82 9.30 -23.94
N THR A 74 15.37 9.24 -22.69
CA THR A 74 16.24 8.99 -21.53
C THR A 74 15.78 7.85 -20.63
N VAL A 75 14.50 7.47 -20.73
CA VAL A 75 13.92 6.35 -19.98
C VAL A 75 13.60 5.22 -20.95
N ASP A 76 14.15 4.05 -20.68
CA ASP A 76 13.98 2.88 -21.54
C ASP A 76 12.65 2.16 -21.20
N ASN A 77 12.12 1.44 -22.20
CA ASN A 77 10.96 0.55 -22.05
C ASN A 77 9.68 1.25 -21.55
N ILE A 78 9.48 2.51 -21.94
CA ILE A 78 8.16 3.14 -21.79
C ILE A 78 7.18 2.46 -22.75
N GLU A 79 6.04 2.03 -22.23
CA GLU A 79 4.90 1.56 -23.02
C GLU A 79 4.07 2.77 -23.48
N HIS A 80 3.59 3.56 -22.53
CA HIS A 80 2.86 4.81 -22.78
C HIS A 80 2.99 5.76 -21.59
N ILE A 81 2.66 7.03 -21.81
CA ILE A 81 2.66 8.08 -20.78
C ILE A 81 1.26 8.69 -20.74
N GLU A 82 0.69 8.79 -19.55
CA GLU A 82 -0.53 9.55 -19.30
C GLU A 82 -0.21 10.72 -18.38
N SER A 83 -0.69 11.92 -18.70
CA SER A 83 -0.57 13.05 -17.80
C SER A 83 -1.92 13.67 -17.47
N THR A 84 -2.03 14.20 -16.26
CA THR A 84 -3.17 14.98 -15.80
C THR A 84 -2.64 16.26 -15.20
N THR A 85 -2.91 17.37 -15.87
CA THR A 85 -2.48 18.70 -15.43
C THR A 85 -3.67 19.46 -14.86
N VAL A 86 -3.48 20.01 -13.67
CA VAL A 86 -4.43 20.88 -12.98
C VAL A 86 -3.71 22.15 -12.52
N ASN A 87 -4.43 23.11 -11.94
CA ASN A 87 -3.83 24.37 -11.47
C ASN A 87 -2.62 24.12 -10.56
N GLY A 88 -1.45 24.54 -11.04
CA GLY A 88 -0.17 24.44 -10.35
C GLY A 88 0.34 23.04 -10.02
N GLN A 89 -0.27 21.98 -10.57
CA GLN A 89 0.19 20.60 -10.39
C GLN A 89 0.04 19.80 -11.68
N SER A 90 1.00 18.93 -11.96
CA SER A 90 0.94 17.98 -13.07
C SER A 90 1.35 16.61 -12.57
N MET A 91 0.48 15.62 -12.79
CA MET A 91 0.74 14.22 -12.50
C MET A 91 1.06 13.51 -13.80
N VAL A 92 2.28 13.01 -13.96
CA VAL A 92 2.72 12.26 -15.13
C VAL A 92 2.93 10.80 -14.74
N LYS A 93 2.10 9.90 -15.27
CA LYS A 93 2.18 8.46 -15.07
C LYS A 93 2.92 7.83 -16.25
N ILE A 94 4.00 7.15 -15.95
CA ILE A 94 4.85 6.48 -16.92
C ILE A 94 4.59 4.98 -16.78
N PHE A 95 3.92 4.40 -17.77
CA PHE A 95 3.68 2.96 -17.84
C PHE A 95 4.84 2.32 -18.57
N LEU A 96 5.45 1.33 -17.93
CA LEU A 96 6.57 0.60 -18.50
C LEU A 96 6.10 -0.72 -19.10
N GLN A 97 6.87 -1.25 -20.05
CA GLN A 97 6.65 -2.58 -20.60
C GLN A 97 6.66 -3.65 -19.50
N PRO A 98 5.90 -4.77 -19.62
CA PRO A 98 5.77 -5.76 -18.55
C PRO A 98 7.07 -6.33 -17.97
N ASN A 99 8.13 -6.41 -18.78
CA ASN A 99 9.44 -6.95 -18.37
C ASN A 99 10.46 -5.86 -17.95
N ALA A 100 10.03 -4.60 -17.87
CA ALA A 100 10.90 -3.50 -17.50
C ALA A 100 11.24 -3.53 -16.00
N ARG A 101 12.50 -3.24 -15.67
CA ARG A 101 12.94 -3.13 -14.28
C ARG A 101 12.57 -1.78 -13.71
N LEU A 102 11.64 -1.78 -12.75
CA LEU A 102 11.18 -0.56 -12.07
C LEU A 102 12.33 0.21 -11.40
N ASP A 103 13.33 -0.48 -10.83
CA ASP A 103 14.49 0.17 -10.20
C ASP A 103 15.31 1.00 -11.20
N THR A 104 15.56 0.43 -12.39
CA THR A 104 16.32 1.10 -13.45
C THR A 104 15.54 2.30 -13.97
N ALA A 105 14.26 2.12 -14.24
CA ALA A 105 13.40 3.20 -14.70
C ALA A 105 13.28 4.31 -13.65
N ASN A 106 13.19 3.98 -12.36
CA ASN A 106 13.20 4.97 -11.28
C ASN A 106 14.50 5.77 -11.23
N ALA A 107 15.65 5.12 -11.41
CA ALA A 107 16.93 5.81 -11.46
C ALA A 107 17.00 6.76 -12.67
N GLN A 108 16.54 6.32 -13.84
CA GLN A 108 16.49 7.15 -15.07
C GLN A 108 15.54 8.34 -14.91
N VAL A 109 14.30 8.09 -14.47
CA VAL A 109 13.28 9.12 -14.21
C VAL A 109 13.78 10.14 -13.19
N THR A 110 14.41 9.68 -12.11
CA THR A 110 14.99 10.56 -11.09
C THR A 110 16.11 11.42 -11.67
N ALA A 111 17.05 10.83 -12.39
CA ALA A 111 18.16 11.56 -13.00
C ALA A 111 17.67 12.65 -13.97
N VAL A 112 16.72 12.29 -14.83
CA VAL A 112 16.13 13.19 -15.83
C VAL A 112 15.37 14.33 -15.16
N SER A 113 14.58 14.02 -14.13
CA SER A 113 13.84 14.99 -13.34
C SER A 113 14.73 16.05 -12.70
N GLN A 114 15.99 15.72 -12.38
CA GLN A 114 16.94 16.72 -11.89
C GLN A 114 17.53 17.56 -13.03
N THR A 115 17.86 16.94 -14.16
CA THR A 115 18.49 17.67 -15.28
C THR A 115 17.54 18.63 -15.99
N ILE A 116 16.25 18.28 -16.08
CA ILE A 116 15.25 19.07 -16.79
C ILE A 116 14.95 20.40 -16.11
N LEU A 117 15.21 20.52 -14.80
CA LEU A 117 14.98 21.76 -14.02
C LEU A 117 15.64 23.00 -14.65
N ARG A 118 16.75 22.84 -15.37
CA ARG A 118 17.44 23.94 -16.07
C ARG A 118 16.67 24.48 -17.28
N GLN A 119 15.75 23.69 -17.83
CA GLN A 119 14.91 24.04 -18.96
C GLN A 119 13.50 24.47 -18.51
N LEU A 120 13.14 24.19 -17.26
CA LEU A 120 11.86 24.58 -16.66
C LEU A 120 11.90 26.02 -16.12
N PRO A 121 10.74 26.65 -15.87
CA PRO A 121 10.68 27.99 -15.28
C PRO A 121 11.48 28.12 -13.99
N ALA A 122 12.08 29.30 -13.77
CA ALA A 122 12.83 29.58 -12.55
C ALA A 122 11.95 29.40 -11.30
N GLY A 123 12.51 28.76 -10.27
CA GLY A 123 11.79 28.42 -9.03
C GLY A 123 11.12 27.04 -9.03
N THR A 124 11.15 26.31 -10.16
CA THR A 124 10.66 24.92 -10.20
C THR A 124 11.49 24.03 -9.28
N GLN A 125 10.82 23.27 -8.42
CA GLN A 125 11.44 22.32 -7.52
C GLN A 125 11.44 20.91 -8.13
N PRO A 126 12.35 20.02 -7.72
CA PRO A 126 12.28 18.62 -8.10
C PRO A 126 10.90 18.00 -7.81
N PRO A 127 10.41 17.11 -8.68
CA PRO A 127 9.09 16.51 -8.51
C PRO A 127 9.12 15.43 -7.43
N LEU A 128 7.94 15.08 -6.94
CA LEU A 128 7.76 13.90 -6.11
C LEU A 128 7.58 12.67 -7.01
N ILE A 129 8.48 11.69 -6.89
CA ILE A 129 8.42 10.43 -7.63
C ILE A 129 7.80 9.38 -6.72
N ILE A 130 6.74 8.73 -7.20
CA ILE A 130 5.93 7.76 -6.48
C ILE A 130 5.84 6.50 -7.32
N ASN A 131 6.26 5.37 -6.73
CA ASN A 131 5.99 4.06 -7.33
C ASN A 131 4.54 3.70 -7.09
N TYR A 132 3.79 3.54 -8.18
CA TYR A 132 2.39 3.16 -8.12
C TYR A 132 2.27 1.68 -8.46
N SER A 133 1.59 0.93 -7.59
CA SER A 133 1.10 -0.41 -7.91
C SER A 133 -0.42 -0.38 -7.81
N ALA A 134 -1.11 -1.16 -8.64
CA ALA A 134 -2.57 -1.33 -8.54
C ALA A 134 -2.99 -1.95 -7.18
N SER A 135 -2.05 -2.55 -6.45
CA SER A 135 -2.25 -3.04 -5.09
C SER A 135 -2.05 -1.99 -3.98
N THR A 136 -1.62 -0.77 -4.32
CA THR A 136 -1.46 0.36 -3.38
C THR A 136 -2.82 1.00 -3.09
N VAL A 137 -3.64 0.26 -2.34
CA VAL A 137 -5.00 0.68 -1.97
C VAL A 137 -5.01 1.26 -0.55
N PRO A 138 -5.87 2.23 -0.24
CA PRO A 138 -6.18 2.62 1.13
C PRO A 138 -6.67 1.43 1.96
N ILE A 139 -5.82 0.93 2.86
CA ILE A 139 -6.13 -0.23 3.72
C ILE A 139 -6.77 0.17 5.05
N LEU A 140 -6.45 1.37 5.53
CA LEU A 140 -6.98 1.94 6.76
C LEU A 140 -7.07 3.45 6.62
N GLN A 141 -8.19 4.03 7.03
CA GLN A 141 -8.37 5.47 7.07
C GLN A 141 -8.77 5.90 8.47
N LEU A 142 -7.98 6.79 9.08
CA LEU A 142 -8.21 7.32 10.41
C LEU A 142 -8.79 8.73 10.30
N ALA A 143 -9.99 8.92 10.80
CA ALA A 143 -10.60 10.24 10.93
C ALA A 143 -10.19 10.87 12.26
N LEU A 144 -9.71 12.11 12.19
CA LEU A 144 -9.33 12.96 13.30
C LEU A 144 -10.42 14.03 13.50
N SER A 145 -10.85 14.22 14.74
CA SER A 145 -11.90 15.17 15.12
C SER A 145 -11.70 15.67 16.56
N GLY A 146 -12.36 16.77 16.94
CA GLY A 146 -12.37 17.29 18.31
C GLY A 146 -11.49 18.53 18.57
N LEU A 147 -10.63 18.90 17.61
CA LEU A 147 -9.82 20.13 17.64
C LEU A 147 -10.19 21.08 16.48
N SER A 148 -9.57 22.25 16.43
CA SER A 148 -9.70 23.12 15.26
C SER A 148 -9.13 22.46 14.01
N GLU A 149 -9.66 22.78 12.84
CA GLU A 149 -9.19 22.19 11.57
C GLU A 149 -7.67 22.36 11.34
N SER A 150 -7.07 23.40 11.89
CA SER A 150 -5.64 23.65 11.75
C SER A 150 -4.80 22.77 12.66
N GLU A 151 -5.21 22.63 13.92
CA GLU A 151 -4.59 21.71 14.87
C GLU A 151 -4.75 20.25 14.45
N LEU A 152 -5.91 19.87 13.89
CA LEU A 152 -6.13 18.52 13.36
C LEU A 152 -5.16 18.18 12.21
N ASN A 153 -4.92 19.14 11.31
CA ASN A 153 -3.95 18.95 10.23
C ASN A 153 -2.52 18.86 10.77
N ASP A 154 -2.15 19.74 11.71
CA ASP A 154 -0.83 19.78 12.32
C ASP A 154 -0.51 18.48 13.08
N VAL A 155 -1.43 18.02 13.94
CA VAL A 155 -1.31 16.76 14.67
C VAL A 155 -1.26 15.56 13.71
N GLY A 156 -2.12 15.54 12.69
CA GLY A 156 -2.13 14.48 11.69
C GLY A 156 -0.81 14.38 10.92
N LEU A 157 -0.25 15.53 10.52
CA LEU A 157 0.94 15.63 9.67
C LEU A 157 2.24 15.42 10.45
N ASN A 158 2.41 16.14 11.55
CA ASN A 158 3.68 16.25 12.25
C ASN A 158 3.84 15.19 13.36
N PHE A 159 2.74 14.70 13.93
CA PHE A 159 2.78 13.76 15.05
C PHE A 159 2.27 12.36 14.67
N LEU A 160 1.01 12.23 14.24
CA LEU A 160 0.42 10.91 14.03
C LEU A 160 1.10 10.17 12.87
N ARG A 161 1.33 10.86 11.74
CA ARG A 161 2.03 10.30 10.59
C ARG A 161 3.46 9.84 10.91
N THR A 162 4.22 10.62 11.69
CA THR A 162 5.63 10.31 12.00
C THR A 162 5.76 9.10 12.93
N GLN A 163 4.79 8.88 13.82
CA GLN A 163 4.73 7.69 14.66
C GLN A 163 4.30 6.44 13.87
N LEU A 164 3.25 6.57 13.05
CA LEU A 164 2.64 5.42 12.37
C LEU A 164 3.45 4.90 11.16
N VAL A 165 4.28 5.74 10.53
CA VAL A 165 5.12 5.33 9.38
C VAL A 165 6.19 4.29 9.76
N THR A 166 6.45 4.11 11.05
CA THR A 166 7.39 3.10 11.56
C THR A 166 6.88 1.65 11.40
N VAL A 167 5.59 1.47 11.09
CA VAL A 167 5.01 0.14 10.83
C VAL A 167 5.52 -0.37 9.48
N PRO A 168 6.18 -1.55 9.43
CA PRO A 168 6.70 -2.11 8.18
C PRO A 168 5.61 -2.27 7.12
N GLY A 169 5.87 -1.80 5.90
CA GLY A 169 4.92 -1.87 4.79
C GLY A 169 3.85 -0.79 4.78
N ALA A 170 3.80 0.11 5.77
CA ALA A 170 2.90 1.26 5.76
C ALA A 170 3.48 2.45 4.99
N SER A 171 2.68 3.06 4.12
CA SER A 171 2.92 4.40 3.58
C SER A 171 1.78 5.32 3.97
N ILE A 172 2.13 6.47 4.52
CA ILE A 172 1.18 7.44 5.06
C ILE A 172 1.38 8.76 4.32
N PRO A 173 0.59 9.03 3.27
CA PRO A 173 0.62 10.31 2.57
C PRO A 173 0.20 11.48 3.48
N TYR A 174 0.25 12.70 2.93
CA TYR A 174 -0.26 13.88 3.61
C TYR A 174 -1.75 13.69 3.99
N PRO A 175 -2.17 14.14 5.18
CA PRO A 175 -3.57 14.06 5.57
C PRO A 175 -4.49 14.84 4.62
N TYR A 176 -5.67 14.30 4.35
CA TYR A 176 -6.72 15.00 3.61
C TYR A 176 -7.56 15.85 4.57
N GLY A 177 -7.97 17.04 4.12
CA GLY A 177 -8.75 17.95 4.95
C GLY A 177 -7.95 18.55 6.11
N GLY A 178 -8.67 19.27 6.98
CA GLY A 178 -8.06 20.24 7.87
C GLY A 178 -7.51 21.45 7.13
N LYS A 179 -6.99 22.41 7.89
CA LYS A 179 -6.47 23.68 7.39
C LYS A 179 -4.97 23.71 7.58
N GLN A 180 -4.21 23.59 6.50
CA GLN A 180 -2.75 23.64 6.59
C GLN A 180 -2.32 24.99 7.15
N ARG A 181 -1.76 24.98 8.35
CA ARG A 181 -1.31 26.19 9.07
C ARG A 181 -0.27 26.92 8.24
N GLN A 182 -0.47 28.21 8.04
CA GLN A 182 0.43 29.07 7.28
C GLN A 182 0.41 30.47 7.88
N VAL A 183 1.59 31.07 8.06
CA VAL A 183 1.68 32.48 8.43
C VAL A 183 1.35 33.32 7.20
N MET A 184 0.26 34.08 7.28
CA MET A 184 -0.26 34.89 6.18
C MET A 184 0.12 36.35 6.39
N VAL A 185 0.66 36.98 5.35
CA VAL A 185 0.94 38.42 5.31
C VAL A 185 -0.12 39.07 4.42
N ASP A 186 -1.17 39.61 5.04
CA ASP A 186 -2.28 40.22 4.33
C ASP A 186 -1.91 41.69 4.02
N LEU A 187 -1.64 41.98 2.74
CA LEU A 187 -1.22 43.32 2.29
C LEU A 187 -2.40 44.30 2.20
N ASP A 188 -2.27 45.49 2.76
CA ASP A 188 -3.22 46.59 2.55
C ASP A 188 -2.75 47.48 1.39
N GLN A 189 -3.46 47.36 0.26
CA GLN A 189 -3.11 48.09 -0.97
C GLN A 189 -3.19 49.62 -0.79
N ARG A 190 -4.11 50.14 0.04
CA ARG A 190 -4.26 51.59 0.25
C ARG A 190 -3.10 52.12 1.08
N LEU A 191 -2.71 51.40 2.12
CA LEU A 191 -1.57 51.78 2.96
C LEU A 191 -0.26 51.69 2.18
N LEU A 192 -0.05 50.62 1.40
CA LEU A 192 1.10 50.49 0.50
C LEU A 192 1.22 51.69 -0.45
N GLN A 193 0.12 52.09 -1.11
CA GLN A 193 0.08 53.26 -1.99
C GLN A 193 0.41 54.55 -1.25
N SER A 194 -0.17 54.78 -0.06
CA SER A 194 0.08 55.98 0.74
C SER A 194 1.54 56.12 1.18
N LYS A 195 2.24 54.99 1.31
CA LYS A 195 3.65 54.90 1.69
C LYS A 195 4.58 54.75 0.49
N GLY A 196 4.06 54.77 -0.74
CA GLY A 196 4.82 54.60 -1.98
C GLY A 196 5.59 53.28 -2.04
N LEU A 197 5.00 52.21 -1.51
CA LEU A 197 5.56 50.85 -1.48
C LEU A 197 4.79 49.94 -2.45
N SER A 198 5.51 49.01 -3.07
CA SER A 198 4.97 47.96 -3.91
C SER A 198 4.91 46.62 -3.16
N PRO A 199 4.02 45.67 -3.55
CA PRO A 199 4.03 44.32 -3.00
C PRO A 199 5.39 43.61 -3.13
N SER A 200 6.13 43.87 -4.22
CA SER A 200 7.48 43.36 -4.42
C SER A 200 8.48 43.84 -3.38
N ASP A 201 8.33 45.06 -2.86
CA ASP A 201 9.19 45.57 -1.78
C ASP A 201 9.01 44.76 -0.51
N ILE A 202 7.77 44.35 -0.22
CA ILE A 202 7.44 43.51 0.94
C ILE A 202 8.05 42.12 0.81
N VAL A 203 7.91 41.49 -0.36
CA VAL A 203 8.50 40.17 -0.64
C VAL A 203 10.03 40.23 -0.51
N THR A 204 10.65 41.29 -1.03
CA THR A 204 12.10 41.49 -0.94
C THR A 204 12.53 41.70 0.51
N ALA A 205 11.83 42.52 1.27
CA ALA A 205 12.13 42.77 2.69
C ALA A 205 12.02 41.48 3.52
N LEU A 206 10.97 40.68 3.31
CA LEU A 206 10.79 39.37 3.95
C LEU A 206 11.91 38.40 3.57
N GLY A 207 12.29 38.35 2.29
CA GLY A 207 13.37 37.48 1.81
C GLY A 207 14.75 37.81 2.40
N LEU A 208 15.02 39.09 2.68
CA LEU A 208 16.28 39.54 3.27
C LEU A 208 16.37 39.38 4.79
N GLN A 209 15.22 39.35 5.47
CA GLN A 209 15.15 39.44 6.95
C GLN A 209 14.55 38.20 7.61
N ASN A 210 14.29 37.15 6.83
CA ASN A 210 13.91 35.84 7.34
C ASN A 210 14.89 34.76 6.86
N ILE A 211 16.18 35.00 7.08
CA ILE A 211 17.26 34.11 6.65
C ILE A 211 17.87 33.41 7.87
N VAL A 212 18.00 32.09 7.80
CA VAL A 212 18.81 31.32 8.74
C VAL A 212 20.23 31.25 8.18
N LEU A 213 21.10 32.15 8.63
CA LEU A 213 22.52 32.16 8.25
C LEU A 213 23.37 31.38 9.27
N PRO A 214 24.30 30.51 8.84
CA PRO A 214 25.23 29.85 9.74
C PRO A 214 26.23 30.88 10.29
N SER A 215 26.19 31.09 11.61
CA SER A 215 27.00 32.10 12.30
C SER A 215 28.35 31.59 12.82
N GLY A 216 28.61 30.29 12.73
CA GLY A 216 29.89 29.67 13.08
C GLY A 216 30.20 29.71 14.58
N THR A 217 31.47 29.49 14.90
CA THR A 217 31.99 29.49 16.27
C THR A 217 32.97 30.63 16.48
N ALA A 218 33.11 31.07 17.74
CA ALA A 218 34.11 32.03 18.17
C ALA A 218 34.93 31.44 19.31
N LYS A 219 36.26 31.35 19.11
CA LYS A 219 37.18 30.92 20.15
C LYS A 219 37.55 32.09 21.05
N ILE A 220 37.23 31.99 22.35
CA ILE A 220 37.55 33.00 23.36
C ILE A 220 38.31 32.31 24.49
N GLY A 221 39.63 32.56 24.55
CA GLY A 221 40.54 31.87 25.47
C GLY A 221 40.68 30.39 25.10
N GLU A 222 40.42 29.51 26.07
CA GLU A 222 40.46 28.05 25.88
C GLU A 222 39.13 27.47 25.36
N PHE A 223 38.04 28.24 25.38
CA PHE A 223 36.71 27.76 25.00
C PHE A 223 36.31 28.20 23.59
N GLU A 224 35.57 27.33 22.92
CA GLU A 224 34.94 27.60 21.63
C GLU A 224 33.43 27.73 21.85
N TYR A 225 32.88 28.88 21.46
CA TYR A 225 31.48 29.22 21.66
C TYR A 225 30.74 29.17 20.32
N ASP A 226 29.58 28.52 20.29
CA ASP A 226 28.64 28.64 19.17
C ASP A 226 28.07 30.06 19.16
N VAL A 227 28.28 30.79 18.05
CA VAL A 227 27.67 32.10 17.86
C VAL A 227 26.29 31.85 17.30
N ALA A 228 25.23 32.35 17.95
CA ALA A 228 23.86 32.27 17.45
C ALA A 228 23.41 33.65 16.93
N MET A 229 22.88 33.69 15.71
CA MET A 229 22.23 34.87 15.15
C MET A 229 20.72 34.80 15.33
N ASN A 230 20.10 35.89 15.79
CA ASN A 230 18.65 36.01 15.91
C ASN A 230 18.05 36.71 14.67
N ALA A 231 18.33 36.17 13.49
CA ALA A 231 18.01 36.78 12.20
C ALA A 231 16.62 36.43 11.66
N SER A 232 15.86 35.57 12.33
CA SER A 232 14.51 35.15 11.92
C SER A 232 13.52 35.38 13.08
N PRO A 233 12.42 36.11 12.83
CA PRO A 233 11.34 36.30 13.80
C PRO A 233 10.74 34.97 14.26
N ARG A 234 10.60 34.79 15.58
CA ARG A 234 10.05 33.56 16.18
C ARG A 234 8.54 33.60 16.33
N THR A 235 7.98 34.81 16.40
CA THR A 235 6.55 35.03 16.64
C THR A 235 5.92 35.83 15.52
N VAL A 236 4.61 35.64 15.31
CA VAL A 236 3.80 36.43 14.37
C VAL A 236 3.84 37.93 14.73
N ALA A 237 3.93 38.26 16.01
CA ALA A 237 4.07 39.65 16.47
C ALA A 237 5.41 40.26 16.06
N GLU A 238 6.51 39.50 16.10
CA GLU A 238 7.82 39.97 15.62
C GLU A 238 7.82 40.18 14.10
N LEU A 239 7.14 39.32 13.33
CA LEU A 239 6.99 39.52 11.89
C LEU A 239 6.30 40.84 11.54
N ASN A 240 5.29 41.25 12.32
CA ASN A 240 4.64 42.55 12.16
C ASN A 240 5.60 43.73 12.40
N ASN A 241 6.67 43.54 13.18
CA ASN A 241 7.67 44.57 13.48
C ASN A 241 8.88 44.53 12.53
N LEU A 242 8.76 43.84 11.40
CA LEU A 242 9.84 43.73 10.42
C LEU A 242 9.96 45.04 9.63
N PRO A 243 11.14 45.70 9.60
CA PRO A 243 11.33 46.95 8.86
C PRO A 243 11.31 46.71 7.35
N VAL A 244 10.42 47.38 6.62
CA VAL A 244 10.29 47.24 5.16
C VAL A 244 11.17 48.26 4.44
N ARG A 245 11.09 49.53 4.83
CA ARG A 245 11.83 50.63 4.19
C ARG A 245 12.08 51.78 5.14
N VAL A 246 13.24 52.41 5.02
CA VAL A 246 13.58 53.64 5.75
C VAL A 246 13.42 54.84 4.79
N VAL A 247 12.66 55.86 5.22
CA VAL A 247 12.48 57.11 4.48
C VAL A 247 12.89 58.26 5.41
N GLY A 248 14.02 58.90 5.11
CA GLY A 248 14.62 59.89 6.00
C GLY A 248 14.99 59.26 7.36
N ASN A 249 14.40 59.77 8.44
CA ASN A 249 14.60 59.26 9.80
C ASN A 249 13.46 58.34 10.29
N SER A 250 12.51 57.96 9.42
CA SER A 250 11.37 57.12 9.77
C SER A 250 11.48 55.74 9.11
N THR A 251 11.28 54.69 9.90
CA THR A 251 11.23 53.31 9.43
C THR A 251 9.77 52.89 9.27
N ILE A 252 9.42 52.43 8.07
CA ILE A 252 8.12 51.84 7.77
C ILE A 252 8.23 50.36 8.09
N TYR A 253 7.40 49.89 9.02
CA TYR A 253 7.33 48.50 9.44
C TYR A 253 6.25 47.74 8.67
N LEU A 254 6.32 46.40 8.71
CA LEU A 254 5.34 45.55 8.03
C LEU A 254 3.92 45.82 8.55
N ARG A 255 3.73 46.02 9.85
CA ARG A 255 2.46 46.42 10.48
C ARG A 255 1.85 47.71 9.94
N ASP A 256 2.66 48.59 9.35
CA ASP A 256 2.19 49.89 8.82
C ASP A 256 1.55 49.74 7.43
N VAL A 257 1.73 48.59 6.78
CA VAL A 257 1.31 48.34 5.38
C VAL A 257 0.70 46.95 5.15
N ALA A 258 0.78 46.06 6.12
CA ALA A 258 0.25 44.71 6.06
C ALA A 258 -0.09 44.21 7.46
N HIS A 259 -0.90 43.16 7.53
CA HIS A 259 -1.25 42.47 8.77
C HIS A 259 -0.76 41.02 8.71
N VAL A 260 0.23 40.69 9.53
CA VAL A 260 0.71 39.31 9.65
C VAL A 260 -0.13 38.58 10.69
N ARG A 261 -0.72 37.46 10.30
CA ARG A 261 -1.50 36.59 11.20
C ARG A 261 -1.13 35.13 11.04
N ASP A 262 -1.34 34.37 12.11
CA ASP A 262 -1.41 32.92 12.01
C ASP A 262 -2.71 32.55 11.29
N GLY A 263 -2.57 31.87 10.16
CA GLY A 263 -3.67 31.58 9.26
C GLY A 263 -3.53 30.19 8.67
N PHE A 264 -4.12 30.02 7.50
CA PHE A 264 -4.07 28.76 6.79
C PHE A 264 -4.13 29.00 5.29
N ALA A 265 -3.53 28.10 4.53
CA ALA A 265 -3.63 28.09 3.09
C ALA A 265 -5.10 27.93 2.66
N PRO A 266 -5.51 28.50 1.51
CA PRO A 266 -6.83 28.25 0.94
C PRO A 266 -7.11 26.75 0.86
N GLN A 267 -8.19 26.31 1.49
CA GLN A 267 -8.53 24.91 1.60
C GLN A 267 -9.03 24.37 0.25
N THR A 268 -8.30 23.42 -0.33
CA THR A 268 -8.65 22.78 -1.62
C THR A 268 -9.40 21.46 -1.44
N ASN A 269 -9.37 20.87 -0.24
CA ASN A 269 -10.09 19.64 0.09
C ASN A 269 -10.82 19.76 1.44
N VAL A 270 -12.03 19.20 1.53
CA VAL A 270 -12.80 19.21 2.78
C VAL A 270 -13.17 17.78 3.14
N VAL A 271 -12.75 17.34 4.33
CA VAL A 271 -13.16 16.08 4.92
C VAL A 271 -14.23 16.35 5.96
N ARG A 272 -15.30 15.56 5.91
CA ARG A 272 -16.33 15.56 6.94
C ARG A 272 -16.57 14.15 7.44
N ARG A 273 -16.84 14.06 8.73
CA ARG A 273 -17.30 12.85 9.39
C ARG A 273 -18.60 13.18 10.12
N ASP A 274 -19.66 12.43 9.82
CA ASP A 274 -20.96 12.56 10.49
C ASP A 274 -21.45 14.04 10.55
N GLY A 275 -21.19 14.80 9.47
CA GLY A 275 -21.52 16.22 9.36
C GLY A 275 -20.50 17.20 9.95
N SER A 276 -19.58 16.75 10.80
CA SER A 276 -18.51 17.56 11.39
C SER A 276 -17.27 17.62 10.50
N ARG A 277 -16.55 18.76 10.47
CA ARG A 277 -15.28 18.89 9.73
C ARG A 277 -14.16 18.18 10.48
N GLY A 278 -13.28 17.50 9.75
CA GLY A 278 -12.15 16.79 10.33
C GLY A 278 -10.99 16.64 9.36
N THR A 279 -10.03 15.81 9.75
CA THR A 279 -8.87 15.45 8.92
C THR A 279 -8.83 13.93 8.76
N LEU A 280 -8.51 13.45 7.56
CA LEU A 280 -8.40 12.04 7.25
C LEU A 280 -6.93 11.67 7.04
N VAL A 281 -6.40 10.81 7.89
CA VAL A 281 -5.09 10.19 7.71
C VAL A 281 -5.29 8.85 7.03
N THR A 282 -4.90 8.79 5.75
CA THR A 282 -4.97 7.56 4.96
C THR A 282 -3.69 6.77 5.13
N ILE A 283 -3.83 5.47 5.32
CA ILE A 283 -2.72 4.52 5.32
C ILE A 283 -2.85 3.65 4.08
N LEU A 284 -1.79 3.64 3.30
CA LEU A 284 -1.60 2.81 2.12
C LEU A 284 -0.66 1.65 2.48
N LYS A 285 -0.90 0.50 1.86
CA LYS A 285 0.06 -0.61 1.85
C LYS A 285 1.14 -0.31 0.80
N THR A 286 2.39 -0.71 1.07
CA THR A 286 3.49 -0.69 0.11
C THR A 286 4.05 -2.07 -0.17
N GLY A 287 4.37 -2.33 -1.45
CA GLY A 287 4.97 -3.57 -1.91
C GLY A 287 4.13 -4.81 -1.57
N ALA A 288 4.80 -5.91 -1.21
CA ALA A 288 4.18 -7.20 -0.91
C ALA A 288 3.71 -7.36 0.55
N ALA A 289 3.68 -6.29 1.36
CA ALA A 289 3.25 -6.38 2.77
C ALA A 289 1.80 -6.87 2.88
N SER A 290 1.44 -7.61 3.94
CA SER A 290 0.04 -8.02 4.12
C SER A 290 -0.82 -6.87 4.66
N THR A 291 -2.02 -6.71 4.11
CA THR A 291 -3.04 -5.80 4.65
C THR A 291 -3.34 -6.09 6.13
N LEU A 292 -3.40 -7.37 6.52
CA LEU A 292 -3.66 -7.76 7.92
C LEU A 292 -2.52 -7.37 8.85
N ASP A 293 -1.27 -7.50 8.41
CA ASP A 293 -0.09 -7.20 9.20
C ASP A 293 0.09 -5.70 9.41
N VAL A 294 -0.11 -4.89 8.34
CA VAL A 294 0.01 -3.43 8.44
C VAL A 294 -1.09 -2.85 9.33
N VAL A 295 -2.35 -3.24 9.12
CA VAL A 295 -3.47 -2.78 9.96
C VAL A 295 -3.30 -3.28 11.41
N GLY A 296 -2.86 -4.52 11.59
CA GLY A 296 -2.54 -5.08 12.90
C GLY A 296 -1.46 -4.30 13.64
N GLY A 297 -0.37 -3.93 12.93
CA GLY A 297 0.73 -3.12 13.45
C GLY A 297 0.28 -1.72 13.86
N ILE A 298 -0.52 -1.05 13.03
CA ILE A 298 -1.08 0.27 13.36
C ILE A 298 -2.01 0.18 14.55
N ARG A 299 -2.90 -0.83 14.60
CA ARG A 299 -3.82 -1.03 15.72
C ARG A 299 -3.09 -1.34 17.03
N ALA A 300 -1.93 -2.00 16.97
CA ALA A 300 -1.08 -2.23 18.14
C ALA A 300 -0.33 -0.95 18.58
N MET A 301 -0.06 -0.04 17.65
CA MET A 301 0.62 1.24 17.92
C MET A 301 -0.33 2.30 18.49
N LEU A 302 -1.60 2.33 18.03
CA LEU A 302 -2.59 3.33 18.44
C LEU A 302 -2.75 3.46 19.97
N PRO A 303 -2.83 2.38 20.77
CA PRO A 303 -2.91 2.49 22.23
C PRO A 303 -1.70 3.16 22.89
N ARG A 304 -0.54 3.20 22.22
CA ARG A 304 0.67 3.88 22.71
C ARG A 304 0.72 5.34 22.28
N VAL A 305 0.17 5.65 21.11
CA VAL A 305 0.19 7.01 20.53
C VAL A 305 -0.97 7.85 21.04
N ILE A 306 -2.18 7.29 21.17
CA ILE A 306 -3.37 8.04 21.61
C ILE A 306 -3.17 8.77 22.95
N PRO A 307 -2.55 8.17 23.99
CA PRO A 307 -2.30 8.86 25.26
C PRO A 307 -1.34 10.05 25.17
N THR A 308 -0.54 10.14 24.10
CA THR A 308 0.38 11.25 23.86
C THR A 308 -0.26 12.40 23.09
N LEU A 309 -1.50 12.22 22.62
CA LEU A 309 -2.29 13.22 21.90
C LEU A 309 -3.12 14.07 22.88
N PRO A 310 -3.52 15.29 22.48
CA PRO A 310 -4.43 16.10 23.28
C PRO A 310 -5.73 15.35 23.62
N PRO A 311 -6.26 15.49 24.86
CA PRO A 311 -7.41 14.72 25.32
C PRO A 311 -8.71 15.02 24.56
N GLU A 312 -8.85 16.19 23.93
CA GLU A 312 -10.01 16.50 23.09
C GLU A 312 -9.96 15.79 21.73
N LEU A 313 -8.80 15.29 21.30
CA LEU A 313 -8.64 14.65 20.00
C LEU A 313 -9.22 13.23 20.01
N THR A 314 -10.12 12.99 19.07
CA THR A 314 -10.70 11.67 18.81
C THR A 314 -10.17 11.11 17.50
N VAL A 315 -9.49 9.96 17.58
CA VAL A 315 -8.99 9.19 16.43
C VAL A 315 -9.87 7.96 16.24
N GLN A 316 -10.54 7.85 15.10
CA GLN A 316 -11.40 6.69 14.80
C GLN A 316 -11.14 6.13 13.41
N PRO A 317 -11.11 4.80 13.24
CA PRO A 317 -11.05 4.20 11.92
C PRO A 317 -12.38 4.41 11.18
N LEU A 318 -12.33 5.08 10.02
CA LEU A 318 -13.47 5.31 9.13
C LEU A 318 -13.65 4.16 8.13
N ALA A 319 -12.53 3.65 7.61
CA ALA A 319 -12.50 2.52 6.71
C ALA A 319 -11.38 1.57 7.15
N ASP A 320 -11.69 0.28 7.30
CA ASP A 320 -10.75 -0.76 7.69
C ASP A 320 -10.94 -1.98 6.78
N GLN A 321 -9.99 -2.17 5.87
CA GLN A 321 -10.01 -3.26 4.90
C GLN A 321 -9.71 -4.62 5.55
N SER A 322 -9.08 -4.65 6.73
CA SER A 322 -8.75 -5.89 7.44
C SER A 322 -9.99 -6.66 7.87
N ILE A 323 -11.11 -5.98 8.14
CA ILE A 323 -12.38 -6.60 8.49
C ILE A 323 -12.88 -7.46 7.32
N PHE A 324 -12.84 -6.91 6.10
CA PHE A 324 -13.24 -7.62 4.89
C PHE A 324 -12.28 -8.78 4.57
N VAL A 325 -10.96 -8.58 4.66
CA VAL A 325 -9.97 -9.65 4.46
C VAL A 325 -10.21 -10.80 5.46
N ARG A 326 -10.36 -10.49 6.76
CA ARG A 326 -10.63 -11.50 7.80
C ARG A 326 -11.95 -12.24 7.55
N ALA A 327 -13.00 -11.51 7.18
CA ALA A 327 -14.29 -12.09 6.85
C ALA A 327 -14.18 -13.04 5.65
N ALA A 328 -13.50 -12.64 4.57
CA ALA A 328 -13.29 -13.47 3.39
C ALA A 328 -12.49 -14.76 3.71
N VAL A 329 -11.38 -14.64 4.45
CA VAL A 329 -10.59 -15.81 4.88
C VAL A 329 -11.42 -16.74 5.77
N SER A 330 -12.13 -16.19 6.77
CA SER A 330 -12.99 -16.99 7.65
C SER A 330 -14.16 -17.65 6.90
N GLY A 331 -14.69 -16.96 5.89
CA GLY A 331 -15.73 -17.46 5.01
C GLY A 331 -15.24 -18.67 4.22
N VAL A 332 -14.07 -18.56 3.58
CA VAL A 332 -13.48 -19.68 2.83
C VAL A 332 -13.20 -20.88 3.74
N ILE A 333 -12.65 -20.66 4.94
CA ILE A 333 -12.42 -21.75 5.91
C ILE A 333 -13.76 -22.41 6.28
N ARG A 334 -14.81 -21.62 6.54
CA ARG A 334 -16.14 -22.12 6.88
C ARG A 334 -16.74 -22.94 5.74
N GLU A 335 -16.71 -22.43 4.51
CA GLU A 335 -17.22 -23.14 3.33
C GLU A 335 -16.40 -24.41 3.05
N ALA A 336 -15.07 -24.38 3.20
CA ALA A 336 -14.23 -25.56 3.05
C ALA A 336 -14.56 -26.65 4.09
N VAL A 337 -14.81 -26.27 5.35
CA VAL A 337 -15.24 -27.20 6.39
C VAL A 337 -16.63 -27.77 6.10
N ILE A 338 -17.57 -26.94 5.68
CA ILE A 338 -18.92 -27.39 5.30
C ILE A 338 -18.84 -28.37 4.12
N ALA A 339 -18.09 -28.04 3.08
CA ALA A 339 -17.87 -28.91 1.93
C ALA A 339 -17.25 -30.25 2.36
N ALA A 340 -16.18 -30.23 3.17
CA ALA A 340 -15.56 -31.44 3.68
C ALA A 340 -16.53 -32.30 4.51
N CYS A 341 -17.35 -31.67 5.38
CA CYS A 341 -18.36 -32.38 6.17
C CYS A 341 -19.48 -32.97 5.31
N LEU A 342 -20.00 -32.22 4.32
CA LEU A 342 -21.06 -32.69 3.43
C LEU A 342 -20.56 -33.84 2.54
N THR A 343 -19.35 -33.71 2.00
CA THR A 343 -18.67 -34.78 1.27
C THR A 343 -18.49 -36.02 2.14
N ALA A 344 -17.97 -35.87 3.36
CA ALA A 344 -17.79 -37.00 4.27
C ALA A 344 -19.12 -37.67 4.63
N ALA A 345 -20.18 -36.89 4.86
CA ALA A 345 -21.52 -37.41 5.13
C ALA A 345 -22.09 -38.17 3.92
N MET A 346 -21.93 -37.64 2.70
CA MET A 346 -22.34 -38.28 1.45
C MET A 346 -21.62 -39.62 1.27
N ILE A 347 -20.30 -39.65 1.41
CA ILE A 347 -19.50 -40.88 1.30
C ILE A 347 -19.92 -41.90 2.35
N LEU A 348 -20.11 -41.47 3.60
CA LEU A 348 -20.55 -42.36 4.67
C LEU A 348 -21.92 -42.99 4.37
N LEU A 349 -22.84 -42.22 3.77
CA LEU A 349 -24.17 -42.68 3.39
C LEU A 349 -24.12 -43.70 2.24
N PHE A 350 -23.32 -43.44 1.19
CA PHE A 350 -23.25 -44.31 0.01
C PHE A 350 -22.35 -45.54 0.21
N LEU A 351 -21.19 -45.40 0.86
CA LEU A 351 -20.23 -46.49 1.02
C LEU A 351 -20.41 -47.27 2.34
N GLY A 352 -21.17 -46.75 3.30
CA GLY A 352 -21.45 -47.42 4.59
C GLY A 352 -20.22 -47.71 5.47
N SER A 353 -19.03 -47.22 5.10
CA SER A 353 -17.75 -47.58 5.72
C SER A 353 -17.00 -46.36 6.27
N TRP A 354 -16.94 -46.26 7.60
CA TRP A 354 -16.29 -45.13 8.29
C TRP A 354 -14.79 -44.98 7.96
N ARG A 355 -14.10 -46.10 7.67
CA ARG A 355 -12.66 -46.08 7.31
C ARG A 355 -12.43 -45.37 5.98
N SER A 356 -13.26 -45.69 4.98
CA SER A 356 -13.23 -45.06 3.65
C SER A 356 -13.52 -43.56 3.73
N THR A 357 -14.49 -43.18 4.56
CA THR A 357 -14.81 -41.77 4.83
C THR A 357 -13.61 -41.02 5.44
N VAL A 358 -12.90 -41.62 6.41
CA VAL A 358 -11.73 -40.98 7.03
C VAL A 358 -10.58 -40.83 6.04
N ILE A 359 -10.34 -41.81 5.17
CA ILE A 359 -9.29 -41.73 4.14
C ILE A 359 -9.52 -40.52 3.23
N ILE A 360 -10.76 -40.31 2.78
CA ILE A 360 -11.10 -39.17 1.91
C ILE A 360 -11.11 -37.86 2.71
N ALA A 361 -11.61 -37.86 3.95
CA ALA A 361 -11.62 -36.67 4.79
C ALA A 361 -10.21 -36.15 5.11
N VAL A 362 -9.20 -37.03 5.15
CA VAL A 362 -7.79 -36.65 5.37
C VAL A 362 -7.10 -36.20 4.07
N SER A 363 -7.52 -36.69 2.90
CA SER A 363 -6.90 -36.29 1.62
C SER A 363 -7.20 -34.83 1.27
N ILE A 364 -8.41 -34.33 1.56
CA ILE A 364 -8.82 -32.94 1.30
C ILE A 364 -7.87 -31.91 1.95
N PRO A 365 -7.67 -31.90 3.29
CA PRO A 365 -6.80 -30.92 3.92
C PRO A 365 -5.35 -31.07 3.47
N LEU A 366 -4.84 -32.30 3.28
CA LEU A 366 -3.47 -32.51 2.79
C LEU A 366 -3.25 -31.90 1.40
N SER A 367 -4.22 -32.02 0.49
CA SER A 367 -4.15 -31.43 -0.85
C SER A 367 -4.17 -29.90 -0.79
N ILE A 368 -5.07 -29.31 0.00
CA ILE A 368 -5.13 -27.84 0.19
C ILE A 368 -3.80 -27.32 0.75
N LEU A 369 -3.28 -27.98 1.79
CA LEU A 369 -2.02 -27.64 2.42
C LEU A 369 -0.84 -27.71 1.44
N THR A 370 -0.84 -28.73 0.57
CA THR A 370 0.16 -28.88 -0.49
C THR A 370 0.05 -27.75 -1.51
N SER A 371 -1.16 -27.40 -1.95
CA SER A 371 -1.39 -26.28 -2.87
C SER A 371 -0.91 -24.95 -2.28
N ILE A 372 -1.18 -24.68 -0.99
CA ILE A 372 -0.70 -23.46 -0.32
C ILE A 372 0.83 -23.45 -0.20
N ILE A 373 1.46 -24.58 0.12
CA ILE A 373 2.93 -24.70 0.13
C ILE A 373 3.48 -24.34 -1.25
N THR A 374 2.92 -24.91 -2.32
CA THR A 374 3.36 -24.65 -3.69
C THR A 374 3.18 -23.18 -4.08
N LEU A 375 2.03 -22.58 -3.78
CA LEU A 375 1.79 -21.14 -4.00
C LEU A 375 2.83 -20.28 -3.26
N SER A 376 3.10 -20.60 -1.99
CA SER A 376 4.10 -19.87 -1.21
C SER A 376 5.52 -20.04 -1.74
N LEU A 377 5.86 -21.20 -2.34
CA LEU A 377 7.16 -21.43 -2.97
C LEU A 377 7.30 -20.67 -4.30
N LEU A 378 6.19 -20.46 -5.01
CA LEU A 378 6.12 -19.63 -6.21
C LEU A 378 6.13 -18.13 -5.90
N GLY A 379 6.02 -17.75 -4.62
CA GLY A 379 5.97 -16.34 -4.19
C GLY A 379 4.59 -15.71 -4.27
N GLU A 380 3.54 -16.52 -4.52
CA GLU A 380 2.16 -16.06 -4.63
C GLU A 380 1.55 -15.72 -3.26
N THR A 381 0.52 -14.88 -3.27
CA THR A 381 -0.18 -14.43 -2.05
C THR A 381 -1.45 -15.24 -1.78
N ILE A 382 -1.88 -15.31 -0.52
CA ILE A 382 -3.19 -15.85 -0.16
C ILE A 382 -4.22 -14.74 -0.32
N ASN A 383 -5.01 -14.81 -1.37
CA ASN A 383 -6.05 -13.82 -1.68
C ASN A 383 -7.38 -14.47 -2.07
N ILE A 384 -8.43 -13.67 -2.25
CA ILE A 384 -9.78 -14.18 -2.55
C ILE A 384 -9.81 -15.02 -3.83
N MET A 385 -9.02 -14.66 -4.85
CA MET A 385 -8.93 -15.41 -6.11
C MET A 385 -8.26 -16.77 -5.90
N THR A 386 -7.13 -16.81 -5.18
CA THR A 386 -6.44 -18.08 -4.86
C THR A 386 -7.28 -18.97 -3.96
N LEU A 387 -7.96 -18.41 -2.96
CA LEU A 387 -8.86 -19.13 -2.08
C LEU A 387 -10.10 -19.65 -2.82
N GLY A 388 -10.65 -18.88 -3.77
CA GLY A 388 -11.70 -19.32 -4.67
C GLY A 388 -11.25 -20.47 -5.57
N GLY A 389 -10.03 -20.40 -6.11
CA GLY A 389 -9.41 -21.50 -6.87
C GLY A 389 -9.23 -22.77 -6.02
N LEU A 390 -8.77 -22.63 -4.77
CA LEU A 390 -8.68 -23.74 -3.82
C LEU A 390 -10.06 -24.34 -3.52
N ALA A 391 -11.08 -23.51 -3.31
CA ALA A 391 -12.45 -23.98 -3.06
C ALA A 391 -13.02 -24.78 -4.24
N LEU A 392 -12.79 -24.33 -5.48
CA LEU A 392 -13.17 -25.08 -6.69
C LEU A 392 -12.38 -26.39 -6.82
N ALA A 393 -11.07 -26.36 -6.51
CA ALA A 393 -10.21 -27.53 -6.58
C ALA A 393 -10.62 -28.62 -5.58
N VAL A 394 -11.15 -28.27 -4.41
CA VAL A 394 -11.62 -29.25 -3.40
C VAL A 394 -12.68 -30.18 -3.99
N GLY A 395 -13.64 -29.65 -4.75
CA GLY A 395 -14.69 -30.48 -5.37
C GLY A 395 -14.14 -31.51 -6.35
N ILE A 396 -13.13 -31.12 -7.14
CA ILE A 396 -12.46 -31.98 -8.12
C ILE A 396 -11.63 -33.06 -7.40
N LEU A 397 -10.86 -32.67 -6.38
CA LEU A 397 -9.99 -33.58 -5.63
C LEU A 397 -10.77 -34.67 -4.87
N VAL A 398 -11.97 -34.32 -4.39
CA VAL A 398 -12.87 -35.25 -3.71
C VAL A 398 -13.36 -36.34 -4.66
N ASP A 399 -13.66 -36.00 -5.90
CA ASP A 399 -14.22 -36.93 -6.88
C ASP A 399 -13.22 -38.05 -7.19
N ASP A 400 -11.97 -37.70 -7.52
CA ASP A 400 -10.89 -38.66 -7.81
C ASP A 400 -10.67 -39.63 -6.63
N ALA A 401 -10.62 -39.10 -5.40
CA ALA A 401 -10.44 -39.92 -4.20
C ALA A 401 -11.64 -40.82 -3.92
N THR A 402 -12.86 -40.36 -4.23
CA THR A 402 -14.10 -41.13 -4.02
C THR A 402 -14.19 -42.28 -5.01
N VAL A 403 -13.94 -42.02 -6.29
CA VAL A 403 -14.00 -43.05 -7.35
C VAL A 403 -12.96 -44.15 -7.10
N GLU A 404 -11.74 -43.78 -6.66
CA GLU A 404 -10.70 -44.77 -6.30
C GLU A 404 -11.14 -45.66 -5.13
N VAL A 405 -11.63 -45.07 -4.04
CA VAL A 405 -12.05 -45.81 -2.85
C VAL A 405 -13.28 -46.67 -3.11
N GLU A 406 -14.24 -46.19 -3.89
CA GLU A 406 -15.43 -46.95 -4.28
C GLU A 406 -15.06 -48.21 -5.08
N ASN A 407 -14.16 -48.09 -6.05
CA ASN A 407 -13.76 -49.24 -6.85
C ASN A 407 -12.86 -50.22 -6.08
N ILE A 408 -12.07 -49.73 -5.11
CA ILE A 408 -11.38 -50.61 -4.16
C ILE A 408 -12.43 -51.39 -3.34
N ASN A 409 -13.47 -50.73 -2.84
CA ASN A 409 -14.55 -51.38 -2.09
C ASN A 409 -15.30 -52.40 -2.95
N ARG A 410 -15.62 -52.07 -4.20
CA ARG A 410 -16.20 -53.02 -5.17
C ARG A 410 -15.32 -54.26 -5.36
N ASN A 411 -14.00 -54.10 -5.46
CA ASN A 411 -13.09 -55.24 -5.59
C ASN A 411 -13.00 -56.08 -4.29
N LEU A 412 -13.19 -55.47 -3.12
CA LEU A 412 -13.31 -56.17 -1.84
C LEU A 412 -14.62 -56.97 -1.77
N ASP A 413 -15.73 -56.40 -2.22
CA ASP A 413 -17.06 -57.06 -2.26
C ASP A 413 -17.07 -58.27 -3.21
N LEU A 414 -16.22 -58.26 -4.24
CA LEU A 414 -15.97 -59.40 -5.14
C LEU A 414 -15.13 -60.52 -4.49
N GLY A 415 -14.78 -60.41 -3.20
CA GLY A 415 -14.07 -61.44 -2.43
C GLY A 415 -12.55 -61.46 -2.61
N LYS A 416 -11.95 -60.41 -3.20
CA LYS A 416 -10.50 -60.34 -3.40
C LYS A 416 -9.76 -60.00 -2.09
N PRO A 417 -8.53 -60.51 -1.89
CA PRO A 417 -7.72 -60.12 -0.73
C PRO A 417 -7.35 -58.63 -0.80
N VAL A 418 -7.27 -57.96 0.35
CA VAL A 418 -7.16 -56.48 0.47
C VAL A 418 -6.06 -55.88 -0.41
N LEU A 419 -4.86 -56.46 -0.39
CA LEU A 419 -3.74 -55.91 -1.16
C LEU A 419 -3.95 -56.05 -2.68
N GLN A 420 -4.58 -57.14 -3.12
CA GLN A 420 -4.95 -57.34 -4.52
C GLN A 420 -6.11 -56.43 -4.92
N ALA A 421 -7.09 -56.25 -4.04
CA ALA A 421 -8.23 -55.35 -4.28
C ALA A 421 -7.77 -53.89 -4.47
N ILE A 422 -6.79 -53.43 -3.68
CA ILE A 422 -6.19 -52.09 -3.83
C ILE A 422 -5.43 -51.99 -5.16
N LEU A 423 -4.60 -52.98 -5.50
CA LEU A 423 -3.83 -52.95 -6.75
C LEU A 423 -4.72 -52.98 -7.99
N ASP A 424 -5.71 -53.86 -8.01
CA ASP A 424 -6.66 -54.00 -9.12
C ASP A 424 -7.57 -52.77 -9.23
N GLY A 425 -8.05 -52.27 -8.08
CA GLY A 425 -8.90 -51.08 -7.99
C GLY A 425 -8.20 -49.83 -8.52
N ALA A 426 -6.96 -49.60 -8.07
CA ALA A 426 -6.14 -48.49 -8.55
C ALA A 426 -5.73 -48.66 -10.01
N GLN A 427 -5.49 -49.89 -10.50
CA GLN A 427 -5.13 -50.13 -11.91
C GLN A 427 -6.25 -49.76 -12.88
N GLN A 428 -7.50 -49.97 -12.47
CA GLN A 428 -8.67 -49.66 -13.29
C GLN A 428 -8.93 -48.15 -13.39
N ILE A 429 -8.52 -47.37 -12.38
CA ILE A 429 -8.85 -45.94 -12.28
C ILE A 429 -7.68 -45.02 -12.57
N ALA A 430 -6.44 -45.46 -12.37
CA ALA A 430 -5.26 -44.60 -12.49
C ALA A 430 -5.14 -43.90 -13.86
N VAL A 431 -5.51 -44.57 -14.96
CA VAL A 431 -5.46 -43.95 -16.29
C VAL A 431 -6.62 -42.98 -16.50
N PRO A 432 -7.90 -43.34 -16.27
CA PRO A 432 -9.01 -42.39 -16.33
C PRO A 432 -8.82 -41.14 -15.45
N ALA A 433 -8.39 -41.32 -14.19
CA ALA A 433 -8.17 -40.22 -13.25
C ALA A 433 -7.07 -39.28 -13.77
N LEU A 434 -5.91 -39.81 -14.18
CA LEU A 434 -4.82 -39.00 -14.74
C LEU A 434 -5.26 -38.20 -15.97
N VAL A 435 -6.01 -38.81 -16.88
CA VAL A 435 -6.52 -38.14 -18.08
C VAL A 435 -7.51 -37.04 -17.69
N SER A 436 -8.42 -37.30 -16.74
CA SER A 436 -9.36 -36.31 -16.22
C SER A 436 -8.63 -35.10 -15.61
N THR A 437 -7.67 -35.34 -14.71
CA THR A 437 -6.88 -34.26 -14.10
C THR A 437 -6.08 -33.48 -15.15
N LEU A 438 -5.48 -34.15 -16.14
CA LEU A 438 -4.73 -33.49 -17.21
C LEU A 438 -5.64 -32.63 -18.09
N CYS A 439 -6.84 -33.11 -18.43
CA CYS A 439 -7.83 -32.34 -19.16
C CYS A 439 -8.18 -31.04 -18.41
N ILE A 440 -8.38 -31.11 -17.09
CA ILE A 440 -8.62 -29.94 -16.25
C ILE A 440 -7.43 -28.97 -16.32
N CYS A 441 -6.19 -29.47 -16.13
CA CYS A 441 -4.99 -28.64 -16.25
C CYS A 441 -4.86 -27.98 -17.62
N ILE A 442 -5.14 -28.70 -18.72
CA ILE A 442 -5.08 -28.18 -20.09
C ILE A 442 -6.14 -27.11 -20.31
N VAL A 443 -7.35 -27.27 -19.79
CA VAL A 443 -8.43 -26.29 -19.91
C VAL A 443 -8.10 -25.00 -19.13
N PHE A 444 -7.38 -25.10 -18.01
CA PHE A 444 -6.94 -23.94 -17.24
C PHE A 444 -5.65 -23.28 -17.76
N LEU A 445 -4.83 -23.96 -18.57
CA LEU A 445 -3.58 -23.43 -19.11
C LEU A 445 -3.75 -22.11 -19.89
N PRO A 446 -4.77 -21.93 -20.76
CA PRO A 446 -4.98 -20.67 -21.48
C PRO A 446 -5.26 -19.47 -20.57
N MET A 447 -5.66 -19.67 -19.30
CA MET A 447 -5.86 -18.54 -18.39
C MET A 447 -4.54 -17.92 -17.90
N PHE A 448 -3.40 -18.61 -18.11
CA PHE A 448 -2.06 -18.10 -17.77
C PHE A 448 -1.34 -17.46 -18.96
N LEU A 449 -1.88 -17.56 -20.16
CA LEU A 449 -1.36 -16.98 -21.41
C LEU A 449 -2.12 -15.69 -21.72
#